data_AF-A0AA45WNW3-F1
#
_entry.id   AF-A0AA45WNW3-F1
#
_cell.length_a   1.000
_cell.length_b   1.000
_cell.length_c   1.000
_cell.angle_alpha   90.00
_cell.angle_beta   90.00
_cell.angle_gamma   90.00
#
_symmetry.space_group_name_H-M   'P 1'
#
loop_
_entity.id
_entity.type
_entity.pdbx_description
1 polymer ?
#
loop_
_entity_poly.entity_id
_entity_poly.type
_entity_poly.pdbx_seq_one_letter_code
_entity_poly.pdbx_strand_id
1 'polypeptide(L)'
;MSVHQELIQLIQAGKEGLGIDFKRTEYTREKQTDLIKDLISMANAPFDGKRYIIIGVDVEGDCISIFPLQNITDDAEYQQLVREFVEPTIPFTYYDFEYEGKTLAVFEIKGCENPPYMIKKDLQRGKTILKKGDSWIRTGSRNDRLSRRDLDDLVQFRNRNQEKTILSIDEIKKMVYYSHPNDWTWIEEDIAILNENPMISLNVDRSKDRDYYEEWLDKFVDNKGRYKVYRIQYFQQTINTFDVVVVDGGRKEIPVPKLYKDRVESFQIEHNHRKLYDKMYITYEQYNLGRVVNRSVFPGDYDRYLRQGGIDFVKDDLI
;
A
#
# COMPACT_ATOMS: atom_id res chain seq x y z
N MET A 1 -5.72 -19.72 15.41
CA MET A 1 -6.90 -20.17 16.17
C MET A 1 -8.05 -20.31 15.20
N SER A 2 -8.91 -21.32 15.35
CA SER A 2 -10.12 -21.44 14.54
C SER A 2 -11.06 -20.26 14.85
N VAL A 3 -11.78 -19.73 13.85
CA VAL A 3 -12.74 -18.62 14.03
C VAL A 3 -13.75 -18.94 15.15
N HIS A 4 -14.18 -20.20 15.24
CA HIS A 4 -15.10 -20.63 16.30
C HIS A 4 -14.50 -20.56 17.71
N GLN A 5 -13.19 -20.78 17.87
CA GLN A 5 -12.52 -20.68 19.17
C GLN A 5 -12.48 -19.24 19.67
N GLU A 6 -12.26 -18.28 18.77
CA GLU A 6 -12.30 -16.86 19.07
C GLU A 6 -13.69 -16.45 19.58
N LEU A 7 -14.75 -16.82 18.86
CA LEU A 7 -16.14 -16.51 19.26
C LEU A 7 -16.50 -17.11 20.63
N ILE A 8 -16.09 -18.34 20.92
CA ILE A 8 -16.31 -18.98 22.22
C ILE A 8 -15.64 -18.18 23.34
N GLN A 9 -14.39 -17.75 23.15
CA GLN A 9 -13.67 -16.93 24.14
C GLN A 9 -14.36 -15.59 24.36
N LEU A 10 -14.87 -14.96 23.30
CA LEU A 10 -15.60 -13.70 23.41
C LEU A 10 -16.89 -13.86 24.22
N ILE A 11 -17.67 -14.92 23.95
CA ILE A 11 -18.88 -15.23 24.72
C ILE A 11 -18.54 -15.45 26.19
N GLN A 12 -17.54 -16.30 26.49
CA GLN A 12 -17.13 -16.60 27.86
C GLN A 12 -16.61 -15.37 28.61
N ALA A 13 -15.99 -14.43 27.91
CA ALA A 13 -15.55 -13.17 28.51
C ALA A 13 -16.73 -12.27 28.88
N GLY A 14 -17.86 -12.34 28.16
CA GLY A 14 -19.08 -11.61 28.47
C GLY A 14 -18.93 -10.08 28.47
N LYS A 15 -17.94 -9.53 27.76
CA LYS A 15 -17.66 -8.09 27.77
C LYS A 15 -17.96 -7.46 26.41
N GLU A 16 -18.94 -6.58 26.39
CA GLU A 16 -19.18 -5.70 25.25
C GLU A 16 -18.15 -4.58 25.17
N GLY A 17 -17.93 -4.08 23.96
CA GLY A 17 -17.03 -2.96 23.72
C GLY A 17 -17.05 -2.51 22.28
N LEU A 18 -15.98 -1.84 21.85
CA LEU A 18 -15.89 -1.24 20.52
C LEU A 18 -15.99 -2.24 19.37
N GLY A 19 -15.50 -3.46 19.56
CA GLY A 19 -15.50 -4.50 18.54
C GLY A 19 -16.50 -5.63 18.78
N ILE A 20 -17.28 -5.61 19.86
CA ILE A 20 -18.15 -6.73 20.26
C ILE A 20 -19.47 -6.21 20.82
N ASP A 21 -20.57 -6.81 20.37
CA ASP A 21 -21.94 -6.54 20.82
C ASP A 21 -22.71 -7.86 20.92
N PHE A 22 -23.50 -8.03 21.99
CA PHE A 22 -24.35 -9.19 22.16
C PHE A 22 -25.81 -8.81 21.95
N LYS A 23 -26.52 -9.59 21.13
CA LYS A 23 -27.96 -9.42 20.92
C LYS A 23 -28.68 -10.70 21.24
N ARG A 24 -29.73 -10.59 22.06
CA ARG A 24 -30.58 -11.71 22.41
C ARG A 24 -31.30 -12.34 21.21
N THR A 25 -31.77 -11.54 20.26
CA THR A 25 -32.60 -11.98 19.13
C THR A 25 -32.06 -11.46 17.81
N GLU A 26 -32.25 -12.24 16.75
CA GLU A 26 -31.95 -11.85 15.37
C GLU A 26 -32.73 -10.59 14.93
N TYR A 27 -32.18 -9.86 13.97
CA TYR A 27 -32.80 -8.67 13.39
C TYR A 27 -33.83 -9.06 12.35
N THR A 28 -35.10 -9.08 12.78
CA THR A 28 -36.25 -9.26 11.88
C THR A 28 -36.45 -8.03 10.99
N ARG A 29 -37.36 -8.15 10.00
CA ARG A 29 -37.71 -7.05 9.09
C ARG A 29 -38.11 -5.74 9.80
N GLU A 30 -38.74 -5.84 10.97
CA GLU A 30 -39.14 -4.70 11.79
C GLU A 30 -37.95 -4.01 12.48
N LYS A 31 -36.90 -4.77 12.80
CA LYS A 31 -35.66 -4.32 13.45
C LYS A 31 -34.54 -3.96 12.45
N GLN A 32 -34.83 -3.88 11.15
CA GLN A 32 -33.83 -3.50 10.13
C GLN A 32 -33.19 -2.14 10.40
N THR A 33 -33.92 -1.19 11.00
CA THR A 33 -33.36 0.11 11.37
C THR A 33 -32.32 -0.01 12.49
N ASP A 34 -32.48 -0.97 13.39
CA ASP A 34 -31.56 -1.20 14.50
C ASP A 34 -30.32 -1.92 14.00
N LEU A 35 -30.48 -2.93 13.13
CA LEU A 35 -29.38 -3.59 12.44
C LEU A 35 -28.48 -2.58 11.71
N ILE A 36 -29.08 -1.70 10.90
CA ILE A 36 -28.31 -0.73 10.12
C ILE A 36 -27.54 0.24 11.05
N LYS A 37 -28.16 0.68 12.14
CA LYS A 37 -27.47 1.51 13.15
C LYS A 37 -26.30 0.78 13.78
N ASP A 38 -26.51 -0.47 14.21
CA ASP A 38 -25.49 -1.29 14.86
C ASP A 38 -24.31 -1.55 13.90
N LEU A 39 -24.58 -1.95 12.66
CA LEU A 39 -23.55 -2.16 11.63
C LEU A 39 -22.78 -0.89 11.29
N ILE A 40 -23.47 0.25 11.09
CA ILE A 40 -22.80 1.54 10.81
C ILE A 40 -21.91 1.95 11.98
N SER A 41 -22.42 1.86 13.21
CA SER A 41 -21.65 2.24 14.40
C SER A 41 -20.41 1.37 14.59
N MET A 42 -20.52 0.05 14.36
CA MET A 42 -19.40 -0.88 14.37
C MET A 42 -18.38 -0.53 13.28
N ALA A 43 -18.83 -0.31 12.04
CA ALA A 43 -17.94 -0.01 10.93
C ALA A 43 -17.19 1.33 11.11
N ASN A 44 -17.82 2.32 11.75
CA ASN A 44 -17.20 3.61 12.10
C ASN A 44 -16.41 3.58 13.41
N ALA A 45 -16.41 2.48 14.17
CA ALA A 45 -15.70 2.41 15.43
C ALA A 45 -14.18 2.54 15.21
N PRO A 46 -13.46 3.32 16.05
CA PRO A 46 -12.00 3.43 16.02
C PRO A 46 -11.35 2.16 16.61
N PHE A 47 -11.53 1.05 15.90
CA PHE A 47 -11.14 -0.29 16.33
C PHE A 47 -10.41 -1.00 15.19
N ASP A 48 -9.20 -1.49 15.46
CA ASP A 48 -8.45 -2.29 14.50
C ASP A 48 -8.77 -3.77 14.68
N GLY A 49 -9.03 -4.47 13.56
CA GLY A 49 -9.33 -5.90 13.55
C GLY A 49 -10.80 -6.23 13.27
N LYS A 50 -11.18 -7.47 13.60
CA LYS A 50 -12.52 -8.00 13.36
C LYS A 50 -13.49 -7.52 14.43
N ARG A 51 -14.70 -7.18 14.01
CA ARG A 51 -15.79 -6.79 14.91
C ARG A 51 -16.91 -7.83 14.80
N TYR A 52 -17.61 -8.06 15.91
CA TYR A 52 -18.65 -9.08 15.99
C TYR A 52 -19.92 -8.52 16.61
N ILE A 53 -21.05 -8.84 15.98
CA ILE A 53 -22.37 -8.80 16.65
C ILE A 53 -22.82 -10.23 16.79
N ILE A 54 -22.86 -10.75 18.02
CA ILE A 54 -23.17 -12.15 18.31
C ILE A 54 -24.63 -12.24 18.75
N ILE A 55 -25.41 -13.03 18.02
CA ILE A 55 -26.85 -13.19 18.16
C ILE A 55 -27.16 -14.46 18.96
N GLY A 56 -28.15 -14.36 19.85
CA GLY A 56 -28.56 -15.44 20.75
C GLY A 56 -27.82 -15.40 22.09
N VAL A 57 -27.22 -14.27 22.44
CA VAL A 57 -26.51 -14.07 23.71
C VAL A 57 -27.05 -12.81 24.38
N ASP A 58 -27.28 -12.89 25.68
CA ASP A 58 -27.66 -11.76 26.53
C ASP A 58 -26.73 -11.74 27.74
N VAL A 59 -26.22 -10.56 28.09
CA VAL A 59 -25.28 -10.40 29.19
C VAL A 59 -25.84 -9.39 30.18
N GLU A 60 -26.10 -9.86 31.39
CA GLU A 60 -26.57 -9.03 32.51
C GLU A 60 -25.56 -9.12 33.66
N GLY A 61 -24.69 -8.11 33.77
CA GLY A 61 -23.57 -8.13 34.72
C GLY A 61 -22.57 -9.24 34.37
N ASP A 62 -22.35 -10.18 35.29
CA ASP A 62 -21.50 -11.36 35.06
C ASP A 62 -22.28 -12.60 34.58
N CYS A 63 -23.59 -12.46 34.35
CA CYS A 63 -24.45 -13.56 33.91
C CYS A 63 -24.60 -13.58 32.38
N ILE A 64 -24.28 -14.71 31.75
CA ILE A 64 -24.44 -14.94 30.31
C ILE A 64 -25.60 -15.90 30.08
N SER A 65 -26.62 -15.45 29.35
CA SER A 65 -27.77 -16.25 28.94
C SER A 65 -27.73 -16.55 27.44
N ILE A 66 -27.92 -17.82 27.08
CA ILE A 66 -27.88 -18.29 25.69
C ILE A 66 -29.30 -18.60 25.19
N PHE A 67 -29.66 -18.01 24.05
CA PHE A 67 -30.94 -18.12 23.37
C PHE A 67 -30.74 -18.73 21.97
N PRO A 68 -30.92 -20.05 21.81
CA PRO A 68 -30.71 -20.73 20.53
C PRO A 68 -31.63 -20.18 19.43
N LEU A 69 -31.08 -20.03 18.24
CA LEU A 69 -31.84 -19.66 17.04
C LEU A 69 -32.43 -20.92 16.39
N GLN A 70 -33.69 -20.83 15.97
CA GLN A 70 -34.40 -21.93 15.31
C GLN A 70 -34.42 -21.79 13.79
N ASN A 71 -34.53 -20.55 13.29
CA ASN A 71 -34.50 -20.21 11.88
C ASN A 71 -33.50 -19.08 11.72
N ILE A 72 -32.57 -19.24 10.79
CA ILE A 72 -31.51 -18.26 10.52
C ILE A 72 -31.78 -17.62 9.17
N THR A 73 -31.73 -16.30 9.15
CA THR A 73 -31.94 -15.52 7.94
C THR A 73 -30.75 -15.72 6.99
N ASP A 74 -31.01 -15.68 5.68
CA ASP A 74 -29.93 -15.78 4.68
C ASP A 74 -29.05 -14.50 4.72
N ASP A 75 -27.72 -14.66 4.73
CA ASP A 75 -26.76 -13.55 4.61
C ASP A 75 -27.11 -12.64 3.43
N ALA A 76 -27.56 -13.21 2.31
CA ALA A 76 -27.92 -12.45 1.12
C ALA A 76 -28.98 -11.37 1.38
N GLU A 77 -29.95 -11.62 2.27
CA GLU A 77 -30.98 -10.65 2.65
C GLU A 77 -30.38 -9.44 3.37
N TYR A 78 -29.47 -9.69 4.32
CA TYR A 78 -28.77 -8.62 5.03
C TYR A 78 -27.82 -7.85 4.10
N GLN A 79 -27.10 -8.56 3.23
CA GLN A 79 -26.22 -7.92 2.24
C GLN A 79 -27.00 -7.02 1.29
N GLN A 80 -28.17 -7.46 0.83
CA GLN A 80 -29.05 -6.64 -0.02
C GLN A 80 -29.54 -5.40 0.73
N LEU A 81 -29.99 -5.56 1.97
CA LEU A 81 -30.45 -4.46 2.82
C LEU A 81 -29.35 -3.40 3.03
N VAL A 82 -28.15 -3.82 3.41
CA VAL A 82 -27.03 -2.90 3.67
C VAL A 82 -26.61 -2.18 2.37
N ARG A 83 -26.52 -2.88 1.24
CA ARG A 83 -26.23 -2.27 -0.08
C ARG A 83 -27.27 -1.23 -0.51
N GLU A 84 -28.52 -1.46 -0.15
CA GLU A 84 -29.62 -0.57 -0.50
C GLU A 84 -29.62 0.72 0.33
N PHE A 85 -29.27 0.66 1.61
CA PHE A 85 -29.46 1.76 2.57
C PHE A 85 -28.19 2.38 3.13
N VAL A 86 -27.01 1.79 2.93
CA VAL A 86 -25.74 2.28 3.49
C VAL A 86 -24.73 2.58 2.39
N GLU A 87 -24.04 3.72 2.51
CA GLU A 87 -22.93 4.10 1.65
C GLU A 87 -21.69 4.58 2.46
N PRO A 88 -20.47 4.16 2.07
CA PRO A 88 -20.21 3.02 1.18
C PRO A 88 -20.74 1.70 1.78
N THR A 89 -20.80 0.62 1.00
CA THR A 89 -21.28 -0.66 1.52
C THR A 89 -20.33 -1.18 2.61
N ILE A 90 -20.90 -1.66 3.73
CA ILE A 90 -20.12 -2.22 4.84
C ILE A 90 -19.68 -3.64 4.47
N PRO A 91 -18.37 -3.97 4.57
CA PRO A 91 -17.89 -5.34 4.41
C PRO A 91 -18.17 -6.18 5.66
N PHE A 92 -19.11 -7.12 5.56
CA PHE A 92 -19.42 -8.09 6.61
C PHE A 92 -19.77 -9.46 6.04
N THR A 93 -19.76 -10.48 6.89
CA THR A 93 -20.31 -11.82 6.62
C THR A 93 -21.23 -12.23 7.76
N TYR A 94 -22.40 -12.74 7.44
CA TYR A 94 -23.34 -13.33 8.40
C TYR A 94 -23.33 -14.85 8.30
N TYR A 95 -23.15 -15.54 9.44
CA TYR A 95 -23.14 -17.00 9.49
C TYR A 95 -23.57 -17.53 10.86
N ASP A 96 -23.97 -18.79 10.88
CA ASP A 96 -24.31 -19.51 12.10
C ASP A 96 -23.13 -20.33 12.64
N PHE A 97 -23.18 -20.63 13.94
CA PHE A 97 -22.24 -21.55 14.57
C PHE A 97 -22.85 -22.22 15.80
N GLU A 98 -22.26 -23.35 16.18
CA GLU A 98 -22.68 -24.12 17.35
C GLU A 98 -21.89 -23.70 18.60
N TYR A 99 -22.60 -23.38 19.68
CA TYR A 99 -22.06 -23.09 21.01
C TYR A 99 -22.78 -23.98 22.03
N GLU A 100 -22.06 -24.91 22.66
CA GLU A 100 -22.63 -25.84 23.67
C GLU A 100 -23.91 -26.57 23.20
N GLY A 101 -23.93 -27.04 21.94
CA GLY A 101 -25.10 -27.70 21.34
C GLY A 101 -26.26 -26.77 20.97
N LYS A 102 -26.05 -25.44 21.03
CA LYS A 102 -27.04 -24.41 20.71
C LYS A 102 -26.58 -23.62 19.49
N THR A 103 -27.46 -23.44 18.52
CA THR A 103 -27.17 -22.64 17.33
C THR A 103 -27.27 -21.15 17.64
N LEU A 104 -26.20 -20.42 17.35
CA LEU A 104 -26.09 -18.97 17.42
C LEU A 104 -25.75 -18.42 16.04
N ALA A 105 -25.80 -17.10 15.88
CA ALA A 105 -25.38 -16.44 14.64
C ALA A 105 -24.48 -15.25 14.91
N VAL A 106 -23.71 -14.84 13.90
CA VAL A 106 -22.75 -13.74 14.05
C VAL A 106 -22.67 -12.91 12.79
N PHE A 107 -22.63 -11.58 12.97
CA PHE A 107 -22.12 -10.66 11.96
C PHE A 107 -20.62 -10.45 12.23
N GLU A 108 -19.75 -10.96 11.35
CA GLU A 108 -18.32 -10.63 11.35
C GLU A 108 -18.08 -9.46 10.39
N ILE A 109 -17.61 -8.33 10.92
CA ILE A 109 -17.36 -7.08 10.19
C ILE A 109 -15.84 -6.83 10.17
N LYS A 110 -15.27 -6.70 8.97
CA LYS A 110 -13.81 -6.51 8.78
C LYS A 110 -13.50 -5.75 7.49
N GLY A 111 -12.36 -5.08 7.43
CA GLY A 111 -11.94 -4.32 6.23
C GLY A 111 -12.68 -2.99 6.09
N CYS A 112 -13.03 -2.35 7.20
CA CYS A 112 -13.70 -1.05 7.22
C CYS A 112 -12.73 0.11 6.89
N GLU A 113 -12.19 0.12 5.67
CA GLU A 113 -11.11 1.03 5.25
C GLU A 113 -11.59 2.33 4.60
N ASN A 114 -12.90 2.42 4.28
CA ASN A 114 -13.50 3.57 3.61
C ASN A 114 -14.59 4.26 4.46
N PRO A 115 -14.33 4.64 5.72
CA PRO A 115 -15.28 5.45 6.47
C PRO A 115 -15.30 6.90 5.95
N PRO A 116 -16.33 7.70 6.28
CA PRO A 116 -17.49 7.35 7.11
C PRO A 116 -18.52 6.50 6.38
N TYR A 117 -19.10 5.52 7.09
CA TYR A 117 -20.28 4.76 6.66
C TYR A 117 -21.56 5.50 7.09
N MET A 118 -22.50 5.73 6.16
CA MET A 118 -23.66 6.61 6.37
C MET A 118 -24.92 6.08 5.69
N ILE A 119 -26.08 6.60 6.07
CA ILE A 119 -27.37 6.28 5.43
C ILE A 119 -27.43 6.91 4.04
N LYS A 120 -27.55 6.05 3.02
CA LYS A 120 -27.63 6.41 1.60
C LYS A 120 -28.97 7.01 1.19
N LYS A 121 -30.07 6.49 1.76
CA LYS A 121 -31.44 6.94 1.50
C LYS A 121 -32.33 6.68 2.71
N ASP A 122 -33.43 7.41 2.80
CA ASP A 122 -34.39 7.30 3.90
C ASP A 122 -34.91 5.85 4.06
N LEU A 123 -34.91 5.38 5.31
CA LEU A 123 -35.47 4.09 5.70
C LEU A 123 -36.43 4.29 6.87
N GLN A 124 -37.64 3.77 6.73
CA GLN A 124 -38.61 3.75 7.81
C GLN A 124 -39.07 2.32 8.09
N ARG A 125 -39.04 1.94 9.38
CA ARG A 125 -39.64 0.71 9.91
C ARG A 125 -40.33 1.04 11.22
N GLY A 126 -41.61 0.71 11.32
CA GLY A 126 -42.43 1.11 12.46
C GLY A 126 -42.37 2.63 12.71
N LYS A 127 -42.01 3.00 13.94
CA LYS A 127 -41.87 4.40 14.39
C LYS A 127 -40.48 4.99 14.14
N THR A 128 -39.49 4.17 13.77
CA THR A 128 -38.10 4.61 13.60
C THR A 128 -37.85 5.01 12.15
N ILE A 129 -37.30 6.21 11.96
CA ILE A 129 -36.91 6.74 10.65
C ILE A 129 -35.41 7.01 10.68
N LEU A 130 -34.68 6.45 9.72
CA LEU A 130 -33.30 6.82 9.42
C LEU A 130 -33.33 7.73 8.20
N LYS A 131 -32.72 8.91 8.32
CA LYS A 131 -32.68 9.90 7.23
C LYS A 131 -31.39 9.78 6.44
N LYS A 132 -31.44 10.09 5.14
CA LYS A 132 -30.23 10.21 4.32
C LYS A 132 -29.20 11.12 5.00
N GLY A 133 -27.95 10.69 5.04
CA GLY A 133 -26.84 11.38 5.70
C GLY A 133 -26.73 11.11 7.20
N ASP A 134 -27.69 10.42 7.81
CA ASP A 134 -27.54 9.97 9.20
C ASP A 134 -26.36 9.00 9.31
N SER A 135 -25.63 9.07 10.42
CA SER A 135 -24.57 8.12 10.74
C SER A 135 -24.39 8.01 12.26
N TRP A 136 -23.70 6.95 12.67
CA TRP A 136 -23.39 6.61 14.06
C TRP A 136 -21.95 6.16 14.19
N ILE A 137 -21.40 6.34 15.39
CA ILE A 137 -20.10 5.84 15.81
C ILE A 137 -20.25 5.08 17.11
N ARG A 138 -19.46 4.02 17.30
CA ARG A 138 -19.46 3.27 18.55
C ARG A 138 -18.47 3.86 19.55
N THR A 139 -18.95 4.15 20.76
CA THR A 139 -18.16 4.67 21.88
C THR A 139 -18.30 3.72 23.07
N GLY A 140 -17.31 2.85 23.28
CA GLY A 140 -17.45 1.73 24.22
C GLY A 140 -18.51 0.74 23.74
N SER A 141 -19.56 0.51 24.53
CA SER A 141 -20.71 -0.34 24.18
C SER A 141 -21.93 0.43 23.64
N ARG A 142 -21.80 1.75 23.43
CA ARG A 142 -22.92 2.61 23.00
C ARG A 142 -22.76 3.05 21.54
N ASN A 143 -23.89 3.28 20.89
CA ASN A 143 -23.95 3.82 19.52
C ASN A 143 -24.39 5.28 19.57
N ASP A 144 -23.45 6.19 19.41
CA ASP A 144 -23.69 7.63 19.43
C ASP A 144 -23.92 8.17 18.02
N ARG A 145 -24.64 9.29 17.90
CA ARG A 145 -24.76 10.01 16.63
C ARG A 145 -23.38 10.53 16.22
N LEU A 146 -23.02 10.33 14.95
CA LEU A 146 -21.76 10.84 14.42
C LEU A 146 -21.71 12.37 14.52
N SER A 147 -20.74 12.89 15.27
CA SER A 147 -20.52 14.34 15.38
C SER A 147 -19.61 14.85 14.24
N ARG A 148 -19.50 16.17 14.12
CA ARG A 148 -18.56 16.78 13.17
C ARG A 148 -17.11 16.38 13.45
N ARG A 149 -16.73 16.27 14.72
CA ARG A 149 -15.37 15.88 15.11
C ARG A 149 -15.09 14.44 14.68
N ASP A 150 -16.02 13.53 14.94
CA ASP A 150 -15.89 12.13 14.54
C ASP A 150 -15.76 11.99 13.02
N LEU A 151 -16.54 12.79 12.28
CA LEU A 151 -16.47 12.84 10.82
C LEU A 151 -15.06 13.24 10.34
N ASP A 152 -14.46 14.27 10.95
CA ASP A 152 -13.11 14.71 10.59
C ASP A 152 -12.08 13.61 10.88
N ASP A 153 -12.19 12.94 12.03
CA ASP A 153 -11.29 11.86 12.44
C ASP A 153 -11.39 10.64 11.49
N LEU A 154 -12.61 10.27 11.08
CA LEU A 154 -12.85 9.19 10.12
C LEU A 154 -12.33 9.51 8.72
N VAL A 155 -12.52 10.75 8.24
CA VAL A 155 -12.00 11.19 6.95
C VAL A 155 -10.46 11.16 6.95
N GLN A 156 -9.82 11.61 8.04
CA GLN A 156 -8.37 11.53 8.17
C GLN A 156 -7.88 10.08 8.20
N PHE A 157 -8.59 9.18 8.91
CA PHE A 157 -8.26 7.76 8.92
C PHE A 157 -8.34 7.14 7.53
N ARG A 158 -9.42 7.40 6.78
CA ARG A 158 -9.55 6.95 5.38
C ARG A 158 -8.39 7.45 4.53
N ASN A 159 -8.07 8.74 4.61
CA ASN A 159 -7.00 9.33 3.81
C ASN A 159 -5.65 8.68 4.14
N ARG A 160 -5.33 8.44 5.42
CA ARG A 160 -4.11 7.71 5.81
C ARG A 160 -4.07 6.29 5.23
N ASN A 161 -5.19 5.58 5.20
CA ASN A 161 -5.23 4.24 4.60
C ASN A 161 -5.08 4.27 3.07
N GLN A 162 -5.58 5.30 2.40
CA GLN A 162 -5.34 5.52 0.98
C GLN A 162 -3.89 5.91 0.70
N GLU A 163 -3.30 6.78 1.53
CA GLU A 163 -1.89 7.21 1.45
C GLU A 163 -0.90 6.09 1.73
N LYS A 164 -1.26 5.07 2.53
CA LYS A 164 -0.45 3.82 2.65
C LYS A 164 -0.23 3.09 1.32
N THR A 165 -1.01 3.44 0.27
CA THR A 165 -0.82 2.93 -1.10
C THR A 165 0.15 3.78 -1.92
N ILE A 166 0.46 5.00 -1.47
CA ILE A 166 1.36 5.94 -2.15
C ILE A 166 2.73 5.84 -1.50
N LEU A 167 3.68 5.21 -2.20
CA LEU A 167 5.07 5.15 -1.76
C LEU A 167 5.67 6.55 -1.67
N SER A 168 6.46 6.80 -0.63
CA SER A 168 7.32 7.98 -0.54
C SER A 168 8.40 7.95 -1.63
N ILE A 169 8.97 9.12 -1.95
CA ILE A 169 10.06 9.22 -2.94
C ILE A 169 11.25 8.32 -2.53
N ASP A 170 11.56 8.22 -1.24
CA ASP A 170 12.67 7.41 -0.75
C ASP A 170 12.39 5.90 -0.88
N GLU A 171 11.15 5.46 -0.67
CA GLU A 171 10.76 4.07 -0.91
C GLU A 171 10.84 3.72 -2.40
N ILE A 172 10.36 4.60 -3.27
CA ILE A 172 10.44 4.40 -4.73
C ILE A 172 11.91 4.34 -5.17
N LYS A 173 12.75 5.27 -4.69
CA LYS A 173 14.19 5.26 -4.97
C LYS A 173 14.84 3.96 -4.52
N LYS A 174 14.49 3.44 -3.33
CA LYS A 174 15.01 2.15 -2.86
C LYS A 174 14.60 1.01 -3.77
N MET A 175 13.32 0.93 -4.15
CA MET A 175 12.84 -0.10 -5.08
C MET A 175 13.58 -0.03 -6.41
N VAL A 176 13.78 1.18 -6.96
CA VAL A 176 14.45 1.37 -8.25
C VAL A 176 15.95 1.09 -8.17
N TYR A 177 16.68 1.73 -7.26
CA TYR A 177 18.15 1.69 -7.20
C TYR A 177 18.72 0.40 -6.65
N TYR A 178 17.92 -0.40 -5.94
CA TYR A 178 18.32 -1.70 -5.41
C TYR A 178 17.62 -2.87 -6.12
N SER A 179 16.89 -2.61 -7.22
CA SER A 179 16.31 -3.65 -8.06
C SER A 179 17.37 -4.44 -8.85
N HIS A 180 17.01 -5.66 -9.20
CA HIS A 180 17.75 -6.53 -10.09
C HIS A 180 17.23 -6.39 -11.53
N PRO A 181 18.05 -6.58 -12.59
CA PRO A 181 17.57 -6.51 -13.98
C PRO A 181 16.37 -7.40 -14.33
N ASN A 182 16.16 -8.52 -13.60
CA ASN A 182 15.00 -9.40 -13.80
C ASN A 182 13.71 -8.89 -13.15
N ASP A 183 13.81 -7.87 -12.29
CA ASP A 183 12.64 -7.26 -11.65
C ASP A 183 11.92 -6.31 -12.61
N TRP A 184 12.47 -6.09 -13.82
CA TRP A 184 11.93 -5.19 -14.82
C TRP A 184 11.46 -5.95 -16.06
N THR A 185 10.26 -5.61 -16.52
CA THR A 185 9.74 -6.03 -17.82
C THR A 185 9.85 -4.89 -18.82
N TRP A 186 10.58 -5.12 -19.91
CA TRP A 186 10.66 -4.19 -21.03
C TRP A 186 9.49 -4.44 -21.99
N ILE A 187 8.66 -3.43 -22.20
CA ILE A 187 7.54 -3.51 -23.15
C ILE A 187 8.03 -3.16 -24.56
N GLU A 188 8.92 -2.17 -24.65
CA GLU A 188 9.58 -1.72 -25.87
C GLU A 188 11.07 -1.41 -25.59
N GLU A 189 11.80 -0.83 -26.54
CA GLU A 189 13.17 -0.37 -26.30
C GLU A 189 13.24 0.78 -25.28
N ASP A 190 12.19 1.59 -25.18
CA ASP A 190 12.21 2.84 -24.40
C ASP A 190 11.52 2.74 -23.04
N ILE A 191 10.79 1.66 -22.76
CA ILE A 191 9.91 1.55 -21.59
C ILE A 191 10.18 0.27 -20.83
N ALA A 192 10.57 0.42 -19.56
CA ALA A 192 10.64 -0.66 -18.59
C ALA A 192 9.66 -0.43 -17.44
N ILE A 193 8.97 -1.48 -17.02
CA ILE A 193 8.04 -1.46 -15.87
C ILE A 193 8.59 -2.38 -14.78
N LEU A 194 8.54 -1.93 -13.53
CA LEU A 194 8.93 -2.73 -12.39
C LEU A 194 7.84 -3.76 -12.05
N ASN A 195 8.20 -5.04 -11.96
CA ASN A 195 7.28 -6.15 -11.82
C ASN A 195 6.50 -6.13 -10.51
N GLU A 196 7.16 -5.78 -9.40
CA GLU A 196 6.52 -5.69 -8.08
C GLU A 196 5.58 -4.50 -7.94
N ASN A 197 5.78 -3.45 -8.74
CA ASN A 197 4.92 -2.27 -8.75
C ASN A 197 4.84 -1.64 -10.15
N PRO A 198 3.80 -1.99 -10.94
CA PRO A 198 3.62 -1.47 -12.29
C PRO A 198 3.42 0.04 -12.42
N MET A 199 3.24 0.75 -11.29
CA MET A 199 3.16 2.21 -11.29
C MET A 199 4.55 2.88 -11.37
N ILE A 200 5.63 2.10 -11.19
CA ILE A 200 7.01 2.54 -11.33
C ILE A 200 7.54 2.13 -12.71
N SER A 201 8.06 3.10 -13.46
CA SER A 201 8.61 2.85 -14.79
C SER A 201 9.90 3.64 -15.07
N LEU A 202 10.68 3.12 -16.01
CA LEU A 202 11.76 3.85 -16.68
C LEU A 202 11.31 4.18 -18.10
N ASN A 203 11.50 5.44 -18.51
CA ASN A 203 11.15 5.90 -19.85
C ASN A 203 12.31 6.69 -20.48
N VAL A 204 12.69 6.36 -21.70
CA VAL A 204 13.75 7.09 -22.43
C VAL A 204 13.20 8.43 -22.96
N ASP A 205 13.84 9.53 -22.54
CA ASP A 205 13.55 10.87 -23.03
C ASP A 205 14.34 11.17 -24.31
N ARG A 206 13.82 10.72 -25.46
CA ARG A 206 14.45 10.93 -26.78
C ARG A 206 14.67 12.40 -27.15
N SER A 207 13.99 13.34 -26.49
CA SER A 207 14.20 14.77 -26.75
C SER A 207 15.56 15.27 -26.23
N LYS A 208 16.24 14.49 -25.39
CA LYS A 208 17.55 14.80 -24.80
C LYS A 208 18.71 14.13 -25.52
N ASP A 209 18.43 13.27 -26.50
CA ASP A 209 19.43 12.54 -27.28
C ASP A 209 20.33 13.52 -28.02
N ARG A 210 21.65 13.35 -27.84
CA ARG A 210 22.66 14.16 -28.51
C ARG A 210 23.99 13.42 -28.58
N ASP A 211 24.83 13.82 -29.52
CA ASP A 211 26.20 13.36 -29.57
C ASP A 211 26.94 13.79 -28.29
N TYR A 212 27.83 12.92 -27.81
CA TYR A 212 28.57 13.12 -26.58
C TYR A 212 30.01 12.67 -26.78
N TYR A 213 30.94 13.49 -26.29
CA TYR A 213 32.35 13.18 -26.35
C TYR A 213 33.07 13.62 -25.09
N GLU A 214 33.85 12.71 -24.53
CA GLU A 214 34.84 12.94 -23.48
C GLU A 214 36.02 11.98 -23.70
N GLU A 215 37.20 12.33 -23.19
CA GLU A 215 38.46 11.62 -23.44
C GLU A 215 38.42 10.13 -23.05
N TRP A 216 37.58 9.75 -22.08
CA TRP A 216 37.47 8.35 -21.66
C TRP A 216 36.85 7.44 -22.74
N LEU A 217 36.17 8.01 -23.74
CA LEU A 217 35.61 7.27 -24.86
C LEU A 217 36.67 6.75 -25.84
N ASP A 218 37.86 7.36 -25.87
CA ASP A 218 38.97 6.93 -26.74
C ASP A 218 39.50 5.54 -26.39
N LYS A 219 39.09 4.99 -25.24
CA LYS A 219 39.41 3.62 -24.82
C LYS A 219 38.51 2.57 -25.47
N PHE A 220 37.44 2.97 -26.17
CA PHE A 220 36.57 2.08 -26.94
C PHE A 220 36.96 2.06 -28.41
N VAL A 221 36.59 0.97 -29.09
CA VAL A 221 36.89 0.80 -30.53
C VAL A 221 36.13 1.85 -31.36
N ASP A 222 34.86 2.06 -31.02
CA ASP A 222 34.08 3.22 -31.47
C ASP A 222 33.99 4.24 -30.33
N ASN A 223 34.70 5.37 -30.49
CA ASN A 223 34.77 6.45 -29.51
C ASN A 223 33.62 7.47 -29.63
N LYS A 224 32.65 7.25 -30.53
CA LYS A 224 31.47 8.10 -30.64
C LYS A 224 30.45 7.74 -29.56
N GLY A 225 30.28 8.64 -28.60
CA GLY A 225 29.27 8.53 -27.56
C GLY A 225 27.94 9.15 -27.99
N ARG A 226 26.83 8.60 -27.49
CA ARG A 226 25.51 9.25 -27.55
C ARG A 226 24.93 9.37 -26.15
N TYR A 227 24.61 10.60 -25.73
CA TYR A 227 23.97 10.85 -24.45
C TYR A 227 22.48 10.51 -24.53
N LYS A 228 21.96 9.82 -23.51
CA LYS A 228 20.54 9.49 -23.32
C LYS A 228 20.12 9.76 -21.88
N VAL A 229 18.83 10.05 -21.68
CA VAL A 229 18.23 10.27 -20.36
C VAL A 229 17.08 9.31 -20.14
N TYR A 230 17.10 8.61 -19.01
CA TYR A 230 15.96 7.87 -18.50
C TYR A 230 15.21 8.71 -17.46
N ARG A 231 13.90 8.80 -17.60
CA ARG A 231 12.99 9.32 -16.57
C ARG A 231 12.58 8.16 -15.68
N ILE A 232 12.82 8.31 -14.38
CA ILE A 232 12.25 7.43 -13.35
C ILE A 232 10.89 8.01 -13.00
N GLN A 233 9.83 7.24 -13.22
CA GLN A 233 8.46 7.73 -13.10
C GLN A 233 7.67 6.95 -12.07
N TYR A 234 6.76 7.65 -11.40
CA TYR A 234 5.73 7.07 -10.53
C TYR A 234 4.39 7.69 -10.89
N PHE A 235 3.39 6.87 -11.21
CA PHE A 235 2.11 7.33 -11.78
C PHE A 235 2.30 8.28 -12.98
N GLN A 236 3.26 7.96 -13.87
CA GLN A 236 3.65 8.76 -15.05
C GLN A 236 4.27 10.14 -14.75
N GLN A 237 4.41 10.53 -13.48
CA GLN A 237 5.14 11.72 -13.09
C GLN A 237 6.63 11.40 -12.95
N THR A 238 7.49 12.21 -13.56
CA THR A 238 8.95 12.08 -13.41
C THR A 238 9.36 12.48 -12.00
N ILE A 239 9.88 11.53 -11.23
CA ILE A 239 10.36 11.76 -9.87
C ILE A 239 11.87 11.99 -9.82
N ASN A 240 12.61 11.45 -10.79
CA ASN A 240 14.05 11.65 -10.95
C ASN A 240 14.48 11.29 -12.38
N THR A 241 15.72 11.61 -12.74
CA THR A 241 16.33 11.21 -14.01
C THR A 241 17.64 10.45 -13.79
N PHE A 242 18.00 9.65 -14.79
CA PHE A 242 19.22 8.85 -14.83
C PHE A 242 19.86 8.98 -16.21
N ASP A 243 21.08 9.52 -16.24
CA ASP A 243 21.75 9.90 -17.47
C ASP A 243 22.82 8.86 -17.83
N VAL A 244 22.88 8.49 -19.11
CA VAL A 244 23.84 7.51 -19.63
C VAL A 244 24.48 7.99 -20.93
N VAL A 245 25.63 7.40 -21.24
CA VAL A 245 26.31 7.49 -22.52
C VAL A 245 26.29 6.11 -23.16
N VAL A 246 25.71 6.03 -24.34
CA VAL A 246 25.78 4.86 -25.20
C VAL A 246 27.15 4.81 -25.86
N VAL A 247 27.87 3.70 -25.70
CA VAL A 247 29.27 3.53 -26.13
C VAL A 247 29.45 2.34 -27.08
N ASP A 248 30.63 2.32 -27.74
CA ASP A 248 31.12 1.19 -28.55
C ASP A 248 30.10 0.75 -29.62
N GLY A 249 29.57 1.72 -30.36
CA GLY A 249 28.62 1.48 -31.45
C GLY A 249 27.22 1.05 -31.01
N GLY A 250 26.80 1.37 -29.78
CA GLY A 250 25.47 1.00 -29.28
C GLY A 250 25.45 -0.22 -28.37
N ARG A 251 26.61 -0.77 -27.99
CA ARG A 251 26.69 -2.05 -27.27
C ARG A 251 26.37 -1.95 -25.79
N LYS A 252 26.68 -0.81 -25.16
CA LYS A 252 26.43 -0.57 -23.74
C LYS A 252 26.01 0.85 -23.47
N GLU A 253 25.23 1.01 -22.41
CA GLU A 253 24.85 2.31 -21.85
C GLU A 253 25.53 2.48 -20.48
N ILE A 254 26.49 3.40 -20.40
CA ILE A 254 27.29 3.64 -19.19
C ILE A 254 26.74 4.89 -18.50
N PRO A 255 26.39 4.85 -17.19
CA PRO A 255 26.02 6.06 -16.47
C PRO A 255 27.10 7.12 -16.61
N VAL A 256 26.70 8.38 -16.83
CA VAL A 256 27.65 9.47 -17.03
C VAL A 256 28.58 9.56 -15.80
N PRO A 257 29.88 9.27 -15.96
CA PRO A 257 30.80 9.24 -14.84
C PRO A 257 31.10 10.65 -14.34
N LYS A 258 31.42 10.78 -13.05
CA LYS A 258 31.92 12.00 -12.44
C LYS A 258 33.39 11.86 -12.12
N LEU A 259 34.13 12.98 -12.03
CA LEU A 259 35.50 12.95 -11.54
C LEU A 259 35.51 12.98 -10.01
N TYR A 260 36.42 12.23 -9.39
CA TYR A 260 36.55 12.24 -7.92
C TYR A 260 36.85 13.63 -7.35
N LYS A 261 37.53 14.50 -8.12
CA LYS A 261 37.75 15.90 -7.72
C LYS A 261 36.45 16.70 -7.53
N ASP A 262 35.37 16.32 -8.22
CA ASP A 262 34.06 16.98 -8.11
C ASP A 262 33.30 16.57 -6.84
N ARG A 263 33.86 15.66 -6.04
CA ARG A 263 33.28 15.18 -4.77
C ARG A 263 33.45 16.16 -3.60
N VAL A 264 34.01 17.36 -3.81
CA VAL A 264 34.62 18.12 -2.71
C VAL A 264 34.15 19.57 -2.53
N GLU A 265 33.28 19.75 -1.53
CA GLU A 265 33.36 20.88 -0.58
C GLU A 265 34.05 20.49 0.77
N SER A 266 34.55 19.26 0.96
CA SER A 266 35.04 18.80 2.28
C SER A 266 36.13 17.70 2.32
N PHE A 267 37.08 17.70 1.38
CA PHE A 267 38.29 16.87 1.44
C PHE A 267 39.46 17.82 1.65
N GLN A 268 39.87 17.98 2.90
CA GLN A 268 41.22 18.45 3.19
C GLN A 268 42.17 17.42 2.59
N ILE A 269 42.89 17.84 1.54
CA ILE A 269 43.69 16.94 0.70
C ILE A 269 44.88 16.42 1.53
N GLU A 270 44.74 15.27 2.16
CA GLU A 270 45.88 14.48 2.61
C GLU A 270 46.64 13.95 1.38
N HIS A 271 47.98 13.90 1.48
CA HIS A 271 48.91 13.56 0.40
C HIS A 271 48.59 12.23 -0.32
N ASN A 272 47.86 11.31 0.32
CA ASN A 272 47.50 10.01 -0.22
C ASN A 272 46.35 10.03 -1.26
N HIS A 273 45.57 11.11 -1.36
CA HIS A 273 44.40 11.16 -2.26
C HIS A 273 44.68 11.74 -3.66
N ARG A 274 45.89 12.26 -3.93
CA ARG A 274 46.28 12.75 -5.27
C ARG A 274 46.16 11.70 -6.38
N LYS A 275 46.28 10.41 -6.05
CA LYS A 275 46.16 9.30 -7.01
C LYS A 275 44.72 9.05 -7.51
N LEU A 276 43.71 9.60 -6.84
CA LEU A 276 42.30 9.43 -7.20
C LEU A 276 41.73 10.66 -7.93
N TYR A 277 42.44 11.79 -7.93
CA TYR A 277 41.91 13.10 -8.34
C TYR A 277 41.30 13.11 -9.76
N ASP A 278 41.99 12.50 -10.72
CA ASP A 278 41.56 12.41 -12.12
C ASP A 278 40.84 11.10 -12.44
N LYS A 279 40.55 10.27 -11.44
CA LYS A 279 39.76 9.05 -11.66
C LYS A 279 38.30 9.41 -11.84
N MET A 280 37.61 8.56 -12.59
CA MET A 280 36.18 8.62 -12.79
C MET A 280 35.45 7.63 -11.91
N TYR A 281 34.26 7.99 -11.48
CA TYR A 281 33.38 7.09 -10.75
C TYR A 281 31.91 7.25 -11.11
N ILE A 282 31.15 6.21 -10.80
CA ILE A 282 29.69 6.22 -10.69
C ILE A 282 29.28 5.76 -9.28
N THR A 283 28.11 6.18 -8.80
CA THR A 283 27.58 5.71 -7.51
C THR A 283 27.09 4.26 -7.63
N TYR A 284 26.87 3.61 -6.48
CA TYR A 284 26.29 2.26 -6.46
C TYR A 284 24.87 2.24 -7.06
N GLU A 285 24.07 3.28 -6.79
CA GLU A 285 22.74 3.46 -7.40
C GLU A 285 22.83 3.55 -8.94
N GLN A 286 23.78 4.34 -9.46
CA GLN A 286 24.03 4.47 -10.90
C GLN A 286 24.52 3.15 -11.51
N TYR A 287 25.37 2.40 -10.80
CA TYR A 287 25.84 1.08 -11.21
C TYR A 287 24.67 0.09 -11.36
N ASN A 288 23.77 0.04 -10.38
CA ASN A 288 22.61 -0.86 -10.43
C ASN A 288 21.65 -0.49 -11.57
N LEU A 289 21.32 0.79 -11.74
CA LEU A 289 20.51 1.23 -12.87
C LEU A 289 21.18 0.96 -14.21
N GLY A 290 22.50 1.16 -14.29
CA GLY A 290 23.31 0.77 -15.43
C GLY A 290 23.14 -0.70 -15.79
N ARG A 291 23.14 -1.60 -14.79
CA ARG A 291 22.85 -3.02 -15.03
C ARG A 291 21.42 -3.25 -15.53
N VAL A 292 20.43 -2.55 -14.99
CA VAL A 292 19.02 -2.67 -15.41
C VAL A 292 18.85 -2.28 -16.87
N VAL A 293 19.33 -1.11 -17.29
CA VAL A 293 19.18 -0.62 -18.67
C VAL A 293 19.94 -1.47 -19.69
N ASN A 294 21.07 -2.06 -19.28
CA ASN A 294 21.82 -3.01 -20.12
C ASN A 294 21.30 -4.45 -20.03
N ARG A 295 20.24 -4.73 -19.26
CA ARG A 295 19.70 -6.07 -19.00
C ARG A 295 20.78 -7.05 -18.52
N SER A 296 21.76 -6.55 -17.76
CA SER A 296 22.97 -7.27 -17.38
C SER A 296 22.75 -8.08 -16.11
N VAL A 297 22.09 -9.23 -16.25
CA VAL A 297 21.81 -10.19 -15.15
C VAL A 297 23.09 -10.60 -14.44
N PHE A 298 24.15 -10.94 -15.18
CA PHE A 298 25.47 -11.15 -14.63
C PHE A 298 26.34 -9.91 -14.88
N PRO A 299 27.10 -9.42 -13.89
CA PRO A 299 27.80 -8.15 -14.01
C PRO A 299 29.06 -8.21 -14.89
N GLY A 300 29.61 -9.41 -15.15
CA GLY A 300 30.95 -9.55 -15.73
C GLY A 300 31.21 -8.81 -17.05
N ASP A 301 30.25 -8.81 -17.98
CA ASP A 301 30.37 -8.09 -19.25
C ASP A 301 30.19 -6.57 -19.04
N TYR A 302 29.21 -6.15 -18.25
CA TYR A 302 29.01 -4.74 -17.91
C TYR A 302 30.23 -4.14 -17.18
N ASP A 303 30.78 -4.86 -16.19
CA ASP A 303 31.96 -4.46 -15.44
C ASP A 303 33.20 -4.36 -16.35
N ARG A 304 33.28 -5.18 -17.42
CA ARG A 304 34.37 -5.09 -18.40
C ARG A 304 34.35 -3.72 -19.09
N TYR A 305 33.17 -3.23 -19.46
CA TYR A 305 33.02 -1.92 -20.11
C TYR A 305 33.35 -0.76 -19.15
N LEU A 306 32.96 -0.85 -17.88
CA LEU A 306 33.37 0.13 -16.87
C LEU A 306 34.89 0.16 -16.70
N ARG A 307 35.54 -1.01 -16.59
CA ARG A 307 37.01 -1.11 -16.51
C ARG A 307 37.70 -0.57 -17.77
N GLN A 308 37.15 -0.83 -18.95
CA GLN A 308 37.68 -0.31 -20.21
C GLN A 308 37.61 1.22 -20.26
N GLY A 309 36.50 1.83 -19.82
CA GLY A 309 36.40 3.28 -19.66
C GLY A 309 37.32 3.85 -18.56
N GLY A 310 37.77 3.01 -17.63
CA GLY A 310 38.51 3.43 -16.43
C GLY A 310 37.61 4.10 -15.40
N ILE A 311 36.39 3.59 -15.25
CA ILE A 311 35.35 4.09 -14.36
C ILE A 311 35.25 3.13 -13.18
N ASP A 312 35.48 3.64 -11.98
CA ASP A 312 35.26 2.92 -10.73
C ASP A 312 33.78 3.04 -10.31
N PHE A 313 33.28 2.16 -9.44
CA PHE A 313 32.00 2.38 -8.77
C PHE A 313 32.21 2.37 -7.25
N VAL A 314 31.54 3.30 -6.56
CA VAL A 314 31.73 3.53 -5.12
C VAL A 314 30.50 3.04 -4.38
N LYS A 315 30.70 2.22 -3.33
CA LYS A 315 29.62 1.81 -2.41
C LYS A 315 29.29 2.96 -1.45
N ASP A 316 28.01 3.18 -1.22
CA ASP A 316 27.49 4.34 -0.49
C ASP A 316 27.94 4.42 0.99
N ASP A 317 28.44 3.32 1.58
CA ASP A 317 29.01 3.30 2.95
C ASP A 317 30.33 4.07 3.10
N LEU A 318 30.81 4.73 2.05
CA LEU A 318 31.94 5.67 2.04
C LEU A 318 31.51 7.14 1.84
N ILE A 319 30.19 7.43 1.88
CA ILE A 319 29.59 8.77 1.75
C ILE A 319 29.51 9.49 3.09
#